data_AF-A0A3Q0RTE2-F1
#
_entry.id   AF-A0A3Q0RTE2-F1
#
_cell.length_a   1.000
_cell.length_b   1.000
_cell.length_c   1.000
_cell.angle_alpha   90.00
_cell.angle_beta   90.00
_cell.angle_gamma   90.00
#
_symmetry.space_group_name_H-M   'P 1'
#
loop_
_entity.id
_entity.type
_entity.pdbx_description
1 polymer ?
#
loop_
_entity_poly.entity_id
_entity_poly.type
_entity_poly.pdbx_seq_one_letter_code
_entity_poly.pdbx_strand_id
1 'polypeptide(L)'
;MDRHGENEVKNHSERETEENSNGDNSEVVSELASDHEEKQSNSGKVAEESSAEEAATHEPETNSENKLCTDFDVMNKVKEEVDSTYHETPDLESSRPVQQEEEEADEEGTIAACAHKVSIKYTECRQLLLDLRKERDTAKHNSSQLQMKLAQYLKTGDRAQMESEKLVTGQLQEYERCINTLTDLKQQLSADSEAAQHQAEDLRLQCQEKLEKVENEWQTLMALKRDTALKVLSGSLGKEVAQAKVEAFLQAEQLRQDKLIKLRIKHIKLKMKVCRLEAELRHGEERSGDALQMQFERLQAEKLEQKKQAEKQNKESLKLQKKICSSLEILSNIKEKVDWNQMEIKAEREQLIELETMLARKRDLLTRIKQEKSRLLRHNLRLKECRGLLGNRVLLQDFEETVDASDHLEEQLENLKCQHAEILLSCGRWKKKLEGI
;
A
#
# COMPACT_ATOMS: atom_id res chain seq x y z
N MET A 1 46.62 -12.17 33.65
CA MET A 1 47.65 -12.72 32.75
C MET A 1 47.36 -12.15 31.36
N ASP A 2 47.57 -10.85 31.12
CA ASP A 2 48.80 -10.03 31.18
C ASP A 2 49.76 -10.42 30.05
N ARG A 3 49.96 -9.56 29.04
CA ARG A 3 50.68 -8.26 29.02
C ARG A 3 52.20 -8.43 29.06
N HIS A 4 52.87 -8.09 27.97
CA HIS A 4 53.78 -6.94 27.76
C HIS A 4 54.08 -6.87 26.24
N GLY A 5 54.48 -5.74 25.63
CA GLY A 5 54.64 -4.37 26.11
C GLY A 5 55.59 -3.56 25.21
N GLU A 6 55.44 -2.23 25.18
CA GLU A 6 56.35 -1.20 24.57
C GLU A 6 56.45 -1.16 23.01
N ASN A 7 56.28 -0.04 22.28
CA ASN A 7 56.81 1.36 22.28
C ASN A 7 58.12 1.48 21.43
N GLU A 8 58.48 2.54 20.68
CA GLU A 8 58.10 3.97 20.49
C GLU A 8 57.99 4.33 18.97
N VAL A 9 57.10 5.21 18.44
CA VAL A 9 57.06 6.70 18.39
C VAL A 9 58.21 7.41 17.60
N LYS A 10 57.93 8.04 16.41
CA LYS A 10 57.92 9.53 16.17
C LYS A 10 57.73 10.05 14.70
N ASN A 11 56.68 10.85 14.50
CA ASN A 11 56.53 12.16 13.78
C ASN A 11 56.90 12.47 12.29
N HIS A 12 55.87 13.00 11.59
CA HIS A 12 55.76 14.21 10.72
C HIS A 12 56.59 14.47 9.44
N SER A 13 55.88 14.60 8.30
CA SER A 13 55.76 15.81 7.43
C SER A 13 54.58 15.57 6.47
N GLU A 14 53.47 16.30 6.48
CA GLU A 14 53.26 17.63 5.88
C GLU A 14 53.73 17.77 4.42
N ARG A 15 52.77 17.85 3.47
CA ARG A 15 52.54 19.04 2.62
C ARG A 15 51.19 18.97 1.87
N GLU A 16 50.51 20.10 1.71
CA GLU A 16 49.27 20.27 0.94
C GLU A 16 49.55 20.81 -0.48
N THR A 17 48.66 20.50 -1.44
CA THR A 17 48.46 21.27 -2.69
C THR A 17 47.03 21.12 -3.20
N GLU A 18 46.25 22.20 -3.15
CA GLU A 18 45.09 22.45 -4.03
C GLU A 18 45.42 23.61 -5.00
N GLU A 19 44.45 24.01 -5.82
CA GLU A 19 44.46 25.14 -6.79
C GLU A 19 45.32 25.01 -8.08
N ASN A 20 44.93 25.54 -9.26
CA ASN A 20 43.58 25.85 -9.81
C ASN A 20 43.64 26.12 -11.35
N SER A 21 42.50 26.00 -12.04
CA SER A 21 42.01 26.86 -13.16
C SER A 21 42.70 26.95 -14.56
N ASN A 22 41.88 26.66 -15.59
CA ASN A 22 41.69 27.37 -16.89
C ASN A 22 42.63 27.21 -18.12
N GLY A 23 42.01 27.37 -19.30
CA GLY A 23 42.60 27.48 -20.65
C GLY A 23 42.57 26.16 -21.45
N ASP A 24 41.67 25.83 -22.37
CA ASP A 24 40.79 26.52 -23.36
C ASP A 24 41.33 26.56 -24.81
N ASN A 25 40.51 26.03 -25.73
CA ASN A 25 40.50 26.09 -27.21
C ASN A 25 41.79 26.01 -28.07
N SER A 26 41.87 24.97 -28.92
CA SER A 26 41.96 25.12 -30.39
C SER A 26 41.66 23.81 -31.13
N GLU A 27 41.00 23.89 -32.29
CA GLU A 27 40.92 22.80 -33.28
C GLU A 27 42.18 22.78 -34.19
N VAL A 28 42.42 21.65 -34.90
CA VAL A 28 42.52 21.54 -36.38
C VAL A 28 43.23 20.23 -36.83
N VAL A 29 42.44 19.33 -37.46
CA VAL A 29 42.64 18.49 -38.68
C VAL A 29 43.99 17.75 -38.98
N SER A 30 43.87 16.60 -39.68
CA SER A 30 44.89 15.78 -40.40
C SER A 30 45.77 14.79 -39.58
N GLU A 31 46.13 13.59 -40.07
CA GLU A 31 45.67 12.79 -41.24
C GLU A 31 46.13 11.30 -41.17
N LEU A 32 45.48 10.43 -41.96
CA LEU A 32 45.97 9.18 -42.61
C LEU A 32 47.03 8.24 -41.95
N ALA A 33 46.58 7.06 -41.49
CA ALA A 33 47.13 5.69 -41.70
C ALA A 33 46.18 4.69 -41.00
N SER A 34 45.59 3.63 -41.58
CA SER A 34 46.01 2.56 -42.51
C SER A 34 46.74 1.38 -41.85
N ASP A 35 46.34 0.19 -42.27
CA ASP A 35 46.86 -1.16 -41.97
C ASP A 35 46.43 -1.70 -40.58
N HIS A 36 45.98 -2.95 -40.42
CA HIS A 36 46.44 -4.18 -41.09
C HIS A 36 45.30 -5.17 -41.44
N GLU A 37 45.61 -6.23 -42.20
CA GLU A 37 44.68 -7.34 -42.48
C GLU A 37 44.60 -8.35 -41.33
N GLU A 38 43.55 -9.18 -41.30
CA GLU A 38 43.79 -10.63 -41.45
C GLU A 38 42.62 -11.35 -42.15
N LYS A 39 42.91 -12.48 -42.80
CA LYS A 39 41.98 -13.26 -43.62
C LYS A 39 41.68 -14.62 -42.97
N GLN A 40 40.41 -15.00 -42.84
CA GLN A 40 40.03 -16.42 -42.72
C GLN A 40 38.80 -16.76 -43.56
N SER A 41 39.03 -17.37 -44.72
CA SER A 41 38.04 -18.19 -45.43
C SER A 41 38.33 -19.65 -45.14
N ASN A 42 37.29 -20.46 -44.88
CA ASN A 42 37.39 -21.91 -45.06
C ASN A 42 36.01 -22.51 -45.38
N SER A 43 35.97 -23.66 -46.07
CA SER A 43 34.75 -24.14 -46.74
C SER A 43 34.49 -25.64 -46.62
N GLY A 44 33.21 -26.01 -46.44
CA GLY A 44 32.69 -27.38 -46.61
C GLY A 44 32.70 -28.25 -45.35
N LYS A 45 32.05 -29.44 -45.35
CA LYS A 45 31.29 -30.07 -46.45
C LYS A 45 30.30 -31.15 -45.94
N VAL A 46 29.05 -31.10 -46.42
CA VAL A 46 28.03 -32.15 -46.69
C VAL A 46 27.92 -33.42 -45.81
N ALA A 47 26.70 -33.65 -45.30
CA ALA A 47 25.87 -34.87 -45.34
C ALA A 47 24.39 -34.38 -45.32
N GLU A 48 23.42 -34.81 -46.16
CA GLU A 48 22.77 -36.14 -46.27
C GLU A 48 22.06 -36.56 -44.96
N GLU A 49 20.79 -36.96 -44.90
CA GLU A 49 19.72 -37.26 -45.90
C GLU A 49 18.35 -37.12 -45.15
N SER A 50 17.12 -37.06 -45.67
CA SER A 50 16.48 -37.61 -46.88
C SER A 50 15.02 -37.11 -47.05
N SER A 51 14.46 -37.28 -48.27
CA SER A 51 13.06 -37.68 -48.63
C SER A 51 11.80 -36.97 -48.08
N ALA A 52 10.67 -36.87 -48.84
CA ALA A 52 10.39 -37.11 -50.27
C ALA A 52 8.96 -36.61 -50.67
N GLU A 53 8.78 -36.30 -51.97
CA GLU A 53 7.55 -36.52 -52.81
C GLU A 53 6.19 -35.82 -52.44
N GLU A 54 5.26 -35.49 -53.36
CA GLU A 54 5.22 -35.63 -54.83
C GLU A 54 4.37 -34.54 -55.57
N ALA A 55 4.12 -34.76 -56.86
CA ALA A 55 3.34 -33.99 -57.87
C ALA A 55 1.99 -33.39 -57.41
N ALA A 56 1.43 -32.28 -57.91
CA ALA A 56 1.37 -31.66 -59.26
C ALA A 56 0.38 -32.31 -60.27
N THR A 57 -0.68 -31.59 -60.67
CA THR A 57 -1.18 -31.51 -62.09
C THR A 57 -2.34 -30.52 -62.29
N HIS A 58 -2.22 -29.69 -63.34
CA HIS A 58 -3.21 -29.09 -64.28
C HIS A 58 -4.64 -28.61 -63.91
N GLU A 59 -4.99 -27.48 -64.56
CA GLU A 59 -6.34 -26.92 -64.78
C GLU A 59 -7.16 -27.74 -65.82
N PRO A 60 -8.45 -27.39 -66.07
CA PRO A 60 -8.72 -26.54 -67.25
C PRO A 60 -9.84 -25.48 -67.09
N GLU A 61 -9.85 -24.50 -68.01
CA GLU A 61 -10.93 -23.49 -68.18
C GLU A 61 -12.18 -24.03 -68.89
N THR A 62 -13.36 -23.49 -68.57
CA THR A 62 -14.49 -23.34 -69.53
C THR A 62 -15.30 -22.07 -69.25
N ASN A 63 -15.64 -21.30 -70.28
CA ASN A 63 -16.52 -20.12 -70.22
C ASN A 63 -18.02 -20.50 -70.18
N SER A 64 -18.90 -19.66 -69.63
CA SER A 64 -19.93 -18.96 -70.45
C SER A 64 -20.74 -17.88 -69.70
N GLU A 65 -21.41 -17.03 -70.50
CA GLU A 65 -22.68 -16.31 -70.27
C GLU A 65 -22.87 -15.26 -69.15
N ASN A 66 -22.67 -14.01 -69.58
CA ASN A 66 -23.40 -12.79 -69.23
C ASN A 66 -24.83 -12.97 -68.67
N LYS A 67 -25.20 -12.07 -67.73
CA LYS A 67 -26.37 -11.18 -67.92
C LYS A 67 -26.32 -9.94 -67.03
N LEU A 68 -26.45 -8.76 -67.65
CA LEU A 68 -26.98 -7.58 -66.96
C LEU A 68 -28.51 -7.65 -66.95
N CYS A 69 -29.12 -6.97 -65.98
CA CYS A 69 -30.30 -6.15 -66.26
C CYS A 69 -30.18 -4.86 -65.46
N THR A 70 -30.25 -3.72 -66.15
CA THR A 70 -30.48 -2.41 -65.54
C THR A 70 -32.00 -2.17 -65.38
N ASP A 71 -32.32 -0.97 -64.89
CA ASP A 71 -33.60 -0.25 -64.88
C ASP A 71 -34.00 0.07 -63.41
N PHE A 72 -33.95 1.32 -62.91
CA PHE A 72 -34.25 2.65 -63.49
C PHE A 72 -35.74 2.74 -63.86
N ASP A 73 -36.60 3.57 -63.25
CA ASP A 73 -36.39 4.65 -62.26
C ASP A 73 -37.76 5.01 -61.59
N VAL A 74 -37.90 6.25 -61.08
CA VAL A 74 -39.11 7.00 -60.69
C VAL A 74 -39.39 7.06 -59.18
N MET A 75 -38.54 7.85 -58.52
CA MET A 75 -38.90 9.05 -57.74
C MET A 75 -40.26 9.19 -57.03
N ASN A 76 -40.16 9.67 -55.78
CA ASN A 76 -40.99 10.70 -55.15
C ASN A 76 -42.51 10.49 -54.99
N LYS A 77 -42.93 10.33 -53.72
CA LYS A 77 -43.37 11.51 -52.96
C LYS A 77 -43.25 11.38 -51.44
N VAL A 78 -42.88 12.49 -50.81
CA VAL A 78 -42.93 12.67 -49.35
C VAL A 78 -44.37 12.90 -48.90
N LYS A 79 -44.76 12.28 -47.78
CA LYS A 79 -45.61 12.93 -46.79
C LYS A 79 -45.38 12.36 -45.39
N GLU A 80 -45.51 13.21 -44.38
CA GLU A 80 -45.56 12.87 -42.95
C GLU A 80 -46.96 12.34 -42.57
N GLU A 81 -47.24 12.21 -41.25
CA GLU A 81 -48.40 11.56 -40.61
C GLU A 81 -48.18 10.03 -40.51
N VAL A 82 -47.92 9.39 -39.35
CA VAL A 82 -48.52 9.53 -37.99
C VAL A 82 -50.04 9.33 -38.09
N ASP A 83 -50.64 8.22 -37.70
CA ASP A 83 -50.56 7.55 -36.39
C ASP A 83 -51.05 6.05 -36.49
N SER A 84 -51.54 5.48 -35.37
CA SER A 84 -52.32 4.22 -35.25
C SER A 84 -51.47 2.94 -35.26
N THR A 85 -51.57 1.99 -34.32
CA THR A 85 -52.73 1.40 -33.59
C THR A 85 -52.21 0.60 -32.35
N TYR A 86 -52.94 0.16 -31.32
CA TYR A 86 -54.34 0.28 -30.85
C TYR A 86 -54.44 -0.14 -29.35
N HIS A 87 -55.69 -0.30 -28.83
CA HIS A 87 -56.14 -0.75 -27.50
C HIS A 87 -56.42 0.38 -26.49
N GLU A 88 -57.64 0.55 -25.95
CA GLU A 88 -58.91 -0.16 -26.26
C GLU A 88 -60.15 0.69 -25.91
N THR A 89 -61.29 0.37 -26.52
CA THR A 89 -62.63 0.96 -26.34
C THR A 89 -63.47 0.13 -25.33
N PRO A 90 -64.74 0.46 -24.96
CA PRO A 90 -65.65 1.48 -25.52
C PRO A 90 -66.43 2.36 -24.51
N ASP A 91 -67.08 3.40 -25.04
CA ASP A 91 -68.25 4.05 -24.41
C ASP A 91 -69.48 3.13 -24.43
N LEU A 92 -70.47 3.39 -23.55
CA LEU A 92 -71.86 2.98 -23.82
C LEU A 92 -72.89 4.04 -23.34
N GLU A 93 -73.73 4.44 -24.29
CA GLU A 93 -75.12 4.90 -24.17
C GLU A 93 -75.49 6.02 -23.16
N SER A 94 -75.69 7.20 -23.76
CA SER A 94 -76.74 8.15 -23.36
C SER A 94 -78.12 7.47 -23.22
N SER A 95 -78.83 7.74 -22.12
CA SER A 95 -80.27 8.07 -22.19
C SER A 95 -80.80 8.82 -20.96
N ARG A 96 -81.85 9.60 -21.19
CA ARG A 96 -82.49 10.54 -20.25
C ARG A 96 -83.90 10.04 -19.87
N PRO A 97 -84.25 9.95 -18.58
CA PRO A 97 -85.65 9.86 -18.12
C PRO A 97 -86.24 11.25 -17.80
N VAL A 98 -87.57 11.33 -17.65
CA VAL A 98 -88.37 12.54 -17.45
C VAL A 98 -89.63 12.18 -16.62
N GLN A 99 -90.12 13.10 -15.75
CA GLN A 99 -91.36 13.05 -14.92
C GLN A 99 -91.34 12.05 -13.71
N GLN A 100 -91.98 12.26 -12.54
CA GLN A 100 -92.76 13.36 -11.91
C GLN A 100 -92.88 13.16 -10.34
N GLU A 101 -92.98 14.24 -9.53
CA GLU A 101 -93.49 14.39 -8.10
C GLU A 101 -92.87 13.52 -6.94
N GLU A 102 -93.04 13.63 -5.59
CA GLU A 102 -93.40 14.59 -4.46
C GLU A 102 -92.91 13.92 -3.09
N GLU A 103 -93.05 14.30 -1.79
CA GLU A 103 -93.78 15.30 -0.93
C GLU A 103 -93.09 15.53 0.49
N GLU A 104 -93.30 16.72 1.11
CA GLU A 104 -93.23 17.32 2.51
C GLU A 104 -92.63 16.77 3.89
N ALA A 105 -92.21 17.74 4.75
CA ALA A 105 -92.29 18.00 6.26
C ALA A 105 -91.48 17.39 7.49
N ASP A 106 -90.59 18.22 8.14
CA ASP A 106 -90.35 18.78 9.55
C ASP A 106 -90.26 18.12 11.02
N GLU A 107 -89.32 18.68 11.85
CA GLU A 107 -89.14 18.95 13.35
C GLU A 107 -88.76 17.97 14.54
N GLU A 108 -88.83 18.40 15.84
CA GLU A 108 -87.71 18.40 16.87
C GLU A 108 -88.08 18.45 18.42
N GLY A 109 -87.12 18.26 19.38
CA GLY A 109 -87.10 18.72 20.82
C GLY A 109 -86.74 17.67 21.94
N THR A 110 -86.48 17.90 23.27
CA THR A 110 -86.18 19.04 24.23
C THR A 110 -85.73 18.46 25.65
N ILE A 111 -84.99 19.17 26.56
CA ILE A 111 -84.29 18.62 27.79
C ILE A 111 -84.18 19.58 29.04
N ALA A 112 -84.12 19.11 30.33
CA ALA A 112 -83.24 19.62 31.45
C ALA A 112 -83.44 19.03 32.89
N ALA A 113 -82.37 18.59 33.62
CA ALA A 113 -82.44 18.23 35.08
C ALA A 113 -81.11 18.03 35.91
N CYS A 114 -79.90 18.41 35.44
CA CYS A 114 -78.65 17.69 35.87
C CYS A 114 -77.52 18.53 36.55
N ALA A 115 -77.70 19.02 37.79
CA ALA A 115 -76.75 19.95 38.44
C ALA A 115 -75.63 19.34 39.32
N HIS A 116 -75.95 18.58 40.39
CA HIS A 116 -74.93 18.18 41.38
C HIS A 116 -74.00 17.03 40.93
N LYS A 117 -74.36 16.30 39.87
CA LYS A 117 -73.54 15.21 39.29
C LYS A 117 -72.29 15.71 38.52
N VAL A 118 -72.01 17.02 38.56
CA VAL A 118 -71.00 17.74 37.77
C VAL A 118 -69.70 17.99 38.55
N SER A 119 -69.75 18.20 39.87
CA SER A 119 -68.59 18.72 40.63
C SER A 119 -67.44 17.71 40.76
N ILE A 120 -67.70 16.47 41.18
CA ILE A 120 -66.65 15.43 41.29
C ILE A 120 -66.07 15.07 39.91
N LYS A 121 -66.94 15.00 38.89
CA LYS A 121 -66.51 14.82 37.50
C LYS A 121 -65.56 15.92 37.03
N TYR A 122 -65.76 17.17 37.47
CA TYR A 122 -64.91 18.29 37.05
C TYR A 122 -63.44 18.08 37.45
N THR A 123 -63.17 17.55 38.65
CA THR A 123 -61.80 17.23 39.08
C THR A 123 -61.19 16.05 38.31
N GLU A 124 -61.96 14.99 38.06
CA GLU A 124 -61.52 13.82 37.30
C GLU A 124 -61.26 14.17 35.82
N CYS A 125 -62.19 14.89 35.19
CA CYS A 125 -62.02 15.42 33.83
C CYS A 125 -60.82 16.39 33.74
N ARG A 126 -60.55 17.20 34.77
CA ARG A 126 -59.36 18.07 34.80
C ARG A 126 -58.06 17.28 34.83
N GLN A 127 -58.00 16.17 35.58
CA GLN A 127 -56.82 15.31 35.61
C GLN A 127 -56.65 14.56 34.27
N LEU A 128 -57.73 13.97 33.74
CA LEU A 128 -57.73 13.32 32.43
C LEU A 128 -57.27 14.28 31.32
N LEU A 129 -57.72 15.54 31.33
CA LEU A 129 -57.26 16.57 30.41
C LEU A 129 -55.78 16.94 30.57
N LEU A 130 -55.17 16.76 31.75
CA LEU A 130 -53.72 16.97 31.94
C LEU A 130 -52.91 15.79 31.40
N ASP A 131 -53.37 14.56 31.60
CA ASP A 131 -52.65 13.37 31.14
C ASP A 131 -52.79 13.16 29.63
N LEU A 132 -53.98 13.40 29.06
CA LEU A 132 -54.18 13.49 27.59
C LEU A 132 -53.31 14.61 26.95
N ARG A 133 -53.02 15.69 27.68
CA ARG A 133 -52.09 16.73 27.19
C ARG A 133 -50.65 16.21 27.13
N LYS A 134 -50.19 15.49 28.16
CA LYS A 134 -48.84 14.86 28.18
C LYS A 134 -48.71 13.85 27.04
N GLU A 135 -49.68 12.97 26.89
CA GLU A 135 -49.70 11.94 25.83
C GLU A 135 -49.71 12.58 24.43
N ARG A 136 -50.54 13.60 24.21
CA ARG A 136 -50.53 14.39 22.97
C ARG A 136 -49.17 15.05 22.71
N ASP A 137 -48.46 15.49 23.74
CA ASP A 137 -47.14 16.13 23.58
C ASP A 137 -46.01 15.10 23.37
N THR A 138 -46.07 13.90 23.96
CA THR A 138 -45.15 12.79 23.62
C THR A 138 -45.42 12.27 22.21
N ALA A 139 -46.69 12.15 21.79
CA ALA A 139 -47.06 11.77 20.43
C ALA A 139 -46.57 12.80 19.39
N LYS A 140 -46.70 14.11 19.68
CA LYS A 140 -46.11 15.18 18.85
C LYS A 140 -44.59 15.08 18.77
N HIS A 141 -43.91 14.82 19.88
CA HIS A 141 -42.45 14.67 19.89
C HIS A 141 -42.00 13.47 19.06
N ASN A 142 -42.65 12.31 19.22
CA ASN A 142 -42.37 11.10 18.45
C ASN A 142 -42.67 11.30 16.96
N SER A 143 -43.77 11.97 16.61
CA SER A 143 -44.10 12.35 15.22
C SER A 143 -43.02 13.25 14.61
N SER A 144 -42.54 14.26 15.36
CA SER A 144 -41.45 15.13 14.93
C SER A 144 -40.12 14.37 14.73
N GLN A 145 -39.78 13.44 15.63
CA GLN A 145 -38.60 12.58 15.44
C GLN A 145 -38.72 11.68 14.20
N LEU A 146 -39.90 11.10 13.96
CA LEU A 146 -40.15 10.26 12.78
C LEU A 146 -40.13 11.07 11.49
N GLN A 147 -40.72 12.26 11.46
CA GLN A 147 -40.64 13.20 10.34
C GLN A 147 -39.19 13.64 10.07
N MET A 148 -38.40 13.90 11.11
CA MET A 148 -36.97 14.22 10.97
C MET A 148 -36.17 13.05 10.39
N LYS A 149 -36.43 11.81 10.85
CA LYS A 149 -35.80 10.60 10.27
C LYS A 149 -36.24 10.38 8.83
N LEU A 150 -37.52 10.55 8.51
CA LEU A 150 -38.03 10.44 7.14
C LEU A 150 -37.37 11.48 6.22
N ALA A 151 -37.23 12.72 6.67
CA ALA A 151 -36.54 13.78 5.94
C ALA A 151 -35.02 13.54 5.82
N GLN A 152 -34.40 12.77 6.73
CA GLN A 152 -33.02 12.32 6.57
C GLN A 152 -32.92 11.20 5.52
N TYR A 153 -33.79 10.19 5.58
CA TYR A 153 -33.83 9.11 4.60
C TYR A 153 -34.10 9.60 3.17
N LEU A 154 -35.06 10.52 3.00
CA LEU A 154 -35.31 11.18 1.72
C LEU A 154 -34.05 11.92 1.25
N LYS A 155 -33.44 12.79 2.07
CA LYS A 155 -32.20 13.49 1.69
C LYS A 155 -31.00 12.58 1.36
N THR A 156 -30.95 11.35 1.91
CA THR A 156 -29.94 10.35 1.51
C THR A 156 -30.32 9.62 0.22
N GLY A 157 -31.62 9.34 0.02
CA GLY A 157 -32.16 8.78 -1.23
C GLY A 157 -31.98 9.75 -2.39
N ASP A 158 -32.48 10.99 -2.24
CA ASP A 158 -32.33 12.10 -3.18
C ASP A 158 -30.86 12.28 -3.60
N ARG A 159 -29.92 12.21 -2.64
CA ARG A 159 -28.47 12.30 -2.94
C ARG A 159 -27.97 11.13 -3.77
N ALA A 160 -28.23 9.89 -3.35
CA ALA A 160 -27.77 8.70 -4.07
C ALA A 160 -28.40 8.59 -5.45
N GLN A 161 -29.69 8.95 -5.57
CA GLN A 161 -30.41 9.01 -6.83
C GLN A 161 -29.87 10.13 -7.73
N MET A 162 -29.66 11.34 -7.22
CA MET A 162 -29.04 12.46 -7.96
C MET A 162 -27.60 12.17 -8.39
N GLU A 163 -26.83 11.39 -7.63
CA GLU A 163 -25.49 10.95 -8.02
C GLU A 163 -25.55 9.83 -9.09
N SER A 164 -26.53 8.92 -9.01
CA SER A 164 -26.81 7.92 -10.06
C SER A 164 -27.32 8.54 -11.36
N GLU A 165 -28.28 9.47 -11.29
CA GLU A 165 -28.83 10.20 -12.44
C GLU A 165 -27.77 11.08 -13.11
N LYS A 166 -26.80 11.62 -12.36
CA LYS A 166 -25.62 12.30 -12.93
C LYS A 166 -24.67 11.36 -13.65
N LEU A 167 -24.46 10.15 -13.15
CA LEU A 167 -23.68 9.12 -13.84
C LEU A 167 -24.37 8.68 -15.14
N VAL A 168 -25.69 8.44 -15.09
CA VAL A 168 -26.50 8.06 -16.25
C VAL A 168 -26.57 9.19 -17.29
N THR A 169 -26.79 10.44 -16.87
CA THR A 169 -26.78 11.59 -17.81
C THR A 169 -25.40 11.88 -18.36
N GLY A 170 -24.32 11.67 -17.60
CA GLY A 170 -22.94 11.70 -18.10
C GLY A 170 -22.71 10.64 -19.19
N GLN A 171 -23.08 9.39 -18.94
CA GLN A 171 -22.98 8.30 -19.92
C GLN A 171 -23.86 8.54 -21.17
N LEU A 172 -25.04 9.13 -21.00
CA LEU A 172 -25.90 9.52 -22.13
C LEU A 172 -25.27 10.66 -22.95
N GLN A 173 -24.63 11.65 -22.32
CA GLN A 173 -23.90 12.71 -23.03
C GLN A 173 -22.62 12.22 -23.71
N GLU A 174 -21.96 11.19 -23.16
CA GLU A 174 -20.84 10.52 -23.82
C GLU A 174 -21.32 9.69 -25.02
N TYR A 175 -22.42 8.95 -24.86
CA TYR A 175 -23.07 8.21 -25.95
C TYR A 175 -23.56 9.14 -27.07
N GLU A 176 -24.24 10.24 -26.73
CA GLU A 176 -24.68 11.29 -27.66
C GLU A 176 -23.49 11.87 -28.43
N ARG A 177 -22.39 12.20 -27.73
CA ARG A 177 -21.14 12.67 -28.36
C ARG A 177 -20.54 11.63 -29.31
N CYS A 178 -20.56 10.35 -28.95
CA CYS A 178 -20.12 9.26 -29.81
C CYS A 178 -21.04 9.09 -31.04
N ILE A 179 -22.36 9.20 -30.88
CA ILE A 179 -23.32 9.15 -31.99
C ILE A 179 -23.12 10.33 -32.94
N ASN A 180 -22.96 11.55 -32.42
CA ASN A 180 -22.69 12.74 -33.23
C ASN A 180 -21.35 12.59 -33.99
N THR A 181 -20.29 12.13 -33.31
CA THR A 181 -19.00 11.84 -33.97
C THR A 181 -19.16 10.78 -35.07
N LEU A 182 -20.02 9.77 -34.87
CA LEU A 182 -20.32 8.76 -35.89
C LEU A 182 -21.20 9.27 -37.04
N THR A 183 -22.08 10.25 -36.83
CA THR A 183 -22.81 10.90 -37.93
C THR A 183 -21.90 11.82 -38.73
N ASP A 184 -21.04 12.58 -38.07
CA ASP A 184 -20.08 13.50 -38.70
C ASP A 184 -19.08 12.71 -39.56
N LEU A 185 -18.52 11.62 -39.02
CA LEU A 185 -17.64 10.72 -39.77
C LEU A 185 -18.35 10.03 -40.95
N LYS A 186 -19.65 9.73 -40.84
CA LYS A 186 -20.43 9.21 -41.97
C LYS A 186 -20.66 10.25 -43.05
N GLN A 187 -21.02 11.49 -42.66
CA GLN A 187 -21.22 12.60 -43.60
C GLN A 187 -19.92 12.95 -44.33
N GLN A 188 -18.80 12.99 -43.61
CA GLN A 188 -17.47 13.17 -44.18
C GLN A 188 -17.14 12.04 -45.17
N LEU A 189 -17.36 10.79 -44.80
CA LEU A 189 -17.11 9.64 -45.69
C LEU A 189 -17.99 9.66 -46.96
N SER A 190 -19.26 10.08 -46.87
CA SER A 190 -20.09 10.28 -48.08
C SER A 190 -19.58 11.44 -48.94
N ALA A 191 -19.24 12.58 -48.34
CA ALA A 191 -18.73 13.74 -49.09
C ALA A 191 -17.38 13.45 -49.77
N ASP A 192 -16.47 12.75 -49.09
CA ASP A 192 -15.18 12.31 -49.66
C ASP A 192 -15.40 11.27 -50.77
N SER A 193 -16.39 10.38 -50.63
CA SER A 193 -16.75 9.40 -51.67
C SER A 193 -17.35 10.08 -52.90
N GLU A 194 -18.25 11.05 -52.72
CA GLU A 194 -18.87 11.83 -53.81
C GLU A 194 -17.81 12.68 -54.53
N ALA A 195 -16.94 13.37 -53.77
CA ALA A 195 -15.84 14.14 -54.34
C ALA A 195 -14.84 13.26 -55.12
N ALA A 196 -14.48 12.09 -54.58
CA ALA A 196 -13.62 11.13 -55.27
C ALA A 196 -14.29 10.54 -56.52
N GLN A 197 -15.60 10.28 -56.49
CA GLN A 197 -16.35 9.83 -57.66
C GLN A 197 -16.41 10.90 -58.74
N HIS A 198 -16.75 12.15 -58.42
CA HIS A 198 -16.74 13.25 -59.38
C HIS A 198 -15.34 13.46 -59.99
N GLN A 199 -14.28 13.41 -59.18
CA GLN A 199 -12.90 13.48 -59.69
C GLN A 199 -12.57 12.30 -60.63
N ALA A 200 -13.05 11.09 -60.34
CA ALA A 200 -12.88 9.93 -61.22
C ALA A 200 -13.68 10.06 -62.53
N GLU A 201 -14.88 10.64 -62.48
CA GLU A 201 -15.72 10.92 -63.65
C GLU A 201 -15.11 12.01 -64.56
N ASP A 202 -14.61 13.10 -63.99
CA ASP A 202 -13.85 14.15 -64.70
C ASP A 202 -12.60 13.58 -65.37
N LEU A 203 -11.81 12.78 -64.64
CA LEU A 203 -10.63 12.13 -65.20
C LEU A 203 -10.98 11.10 -66.28
N ARG A 204 -12.12 10.41 -66.16
CA ARG A 204 -12.63 9.49 -67.20
C ARG A 204 -13.01 10.25 -68.46
N LEU A 205 -13.73 11.38 -68.35
CA LEU A 205 -14.10 12.24 -69.46
C LEU A 205 -12.86 12.82 -70.16
N GLN A 206 -11.92 13.37 -69.39
CA GLN A 206 -10.65 13.87 -69.95
C GLN A 206 -9.80 12.78 -70.62
N CYS A 207 -9.82 11.54 -70.10
CA CYS A 207 -9.17 10.41 -70.76
C CYS A 207 -9.87 10.03 -72.07
N GLN A 208 -11.19 10.01 -72.08
CA GLN A 208 -11.99 9.70 -73.27
C GLN A 208 -11.76 10.75 -74.38
N GLU A 209 -11.84 12.04 -74.08
CA GLU A 209 -11.52 13.12 -75.03
C GLU A 209 -10.12 12.98 -75.63
N LYS A 210 -9.11 12.63 -74.81
CA LYS A 210 -7.73 12.46 -75.26
C LYS A 210 -7.57 11.23 -76.16
N LEU A 211 -8.28 10.14 -75.88
CA LEU A 211 -8.32 8.95 -76.74
C LEU A 211 -8.99 9.26 -78.08
N GLU A 212 -10.13 9.95 -78.08
CA GLU A 212 -10.85 10.34 -79.30
C GLU A 212 -10.01 11.29 -80.18
N LYS A 213 -9.29 12.26 -79.59
CA LYS A 213 -8.36 13.13 -80.31
C LYS A 213 -7.20 12.35 -80.94
N VAL A 214 -6.56 11.47 -80.16
CA VAL A 214 -5.45 10.62 -80.64
C VAL A 214 -5.89 9.65 -81.74
N GLU A 215 -7.08 9.06 -81.64
CA GLU A 215 -7.61 8.15 -82.65
C GLU A 215 -7.92 8.88 -83.97
N ASN A 216 -8.51 10.09 -83.91
CA ASN A 216 -8.73 10.92 -85.10
C ASN A 216 -7.41 11.35 -85.77
N GLU A 217 -6.42 11.79 -85.00
CA GLU A 217 -5.07 12.10 -85.50
C GLU A 217 -4.38 10.86 -86.10
N TRP A 218 -4.54 9.70 -85.48
CA TRP A 218 -4.00 8.42 -85.97
C TRP A 218 -4.64 8.00 -87.30
N GLN A 219 -5.96 8.09 -87.43
CA GLN A 219 -6.68 7.75 -88.66
C GLN A 219 -6.29 8.67 -89.82
N THR A 220 -6.17 9.98 -89.60
CA THR A 220 -5.73 10.93 -90.64
C THR A 220 -4.28 10.67 -91.07
N LEU A 221 -3.37 10.38 -90.13
CA LEU A 221 -1.99 10.00 -90.43
C LEU A 221 -1.92 8.68 -91.22
N MET A 222 -2.72 7.68 -90.86
CA MET A 222 -2.77 6.39 -91.55
C MET A 222 -3.44 6.46 -92.93
N ALA A 223 -4.36 7.42 -93.16
CA ALA A 223 -4.86 7.76 -94.48
C ALA A 223 -3.76 8.41 -95.34
N LEU A 224 -3.11 9.46 -94.85
CA LEU A 224 -1.98 10.12 -95.51
C LEU A 224 -0.85 9.14 -95.88
N LYS A 225 -0.55 8.18 -94.99
CA LYS A 225 0.45 7.13 -95.21
C LYS A 225 0.07 6.18 -96.34
N ARG A 226 -1.19 5.71 -96.39
CA ARG A 226 -1.73 4.93 -97.52
C ARG A 226 -1.62 5.72 -98.81
N ASP A 227 -2.21 6.91 -98.84
CA ASP A 227 -2.27 7.78 -100.02
C ASP A 227 -0.89 8.06 -100.62
N THR A 228 0.09 8.40 -99.78
CA THR A 228 1.44 8.72 -100.22
C THR A 228 2.15 7.49 -100.79
N ALA A 229 2.05 6.34 -100.10
CA ALA A 229 2.64 5.09 -100.58
C ALA A 229 1.99 4.61 -101.89
N LEU A 230 0.66 4.71 -102.00
CA LEU A 230 -0.09 4.39 -103.22
C LEU A 230 0.32 5.30 -104.40
N LYS A 231 0.43 6.61 -104.19
CA LYS A 231 0.84 7.58 -105.22
C LYS A 231 2.25 7.27 -105.75
N VAL A 232 3.21 6.97 -104.88
CA VAL A 232 4.59 6.62 -105.26
C VAL A 232 4.68 5.26 -105.99
N LEU A 233 4.00 4.22 -105.48
CA LEU A 233 4.11 2.88 -106.04
C LEU A 233 3.28 2.66 -107.30
N SER A 234 2.12 3.32 -107.44
CA SER A 234 1.25 3.18 -108.63
C SER A 234 1.94 3.58 -109.93
N GLY A 235 2.87 4.55 -109.88
CA GLY A 235 3.65 5.02 -111.02
C GLY A 235 4.74 4.05 -111.50
N SER A 236 5.01 2.96 -110.77
CA SER A 236 6.07 1.99 -111.10
C SER A 236 5.59 0.53 -111.17
N LEU A 237 4.58 0.14 -110.37
CA LEU A 237 4.06 -1.23 -110.29
C LEU A 237 2.63 -1.39 -110.86
N GLY A 238 1.95 -0.30 -111.22
CA GLY A 238 0.52 -0.31 -111.53
C GLY A 238 -0.35 -0.32 -110.26
N LYS A 239 -1.59 0.17 -110.37
CA LYS A 239 -2.45 0.52 -109.21
C LYS A 239 -2.73 -0.66 -108.28
N GLU A 240 -3.19 -1.78 -108.83
CA GLU A 240 -3.68 -2.93 -108.04
C GLU A 240 -2.53 -3.64 -107.31
N VAL A 241 -1.39 -3.84 -107.99
CA VAL A 241 -0.19 -4.44 -107.41
C VAL A 241 0.45 -3.52 -106.37
N ALA A 242 0.44 -2.21 -106.61
CA ALA A 242 0.84 -1.21 -105.61
C ALA A 242 -0.07 -1.26 -104.37
N GLN A 243 -1.39 -1.33 -104.55
CA GLN A 243 -2.36 -1.37 -103.46
C GLN A 243 -2.19 -2.60 -102.57
N ALA A 244 -2.19 -3.81 -103.15
CA ALA A 244 -1.99 -5.05 -102.38
C ALA A 244 -0.69 -5.04 -101.57
N LYS A 245 0.39 -4.46 -102.13
CA LYS A 245 1.69 -4.34 -101.45
C LYS A 245 1.69 -3.31 -100.31
N VAL A 246 0.98 -2.19 -100.46
CA VAL A 246 0.80 -1.18 -99.39
C VAL A 246 -0.04 -1.75 -98.25
N GLU A 247 -1.15 -2.43 -98.57
CA GLU A 247 -2.03 -3.03 -97.58
C GLU A 247 -1.32 -4.13 -96.78
N ALA A 248 -0.60 -5.03 -97.44
CA ALA A 248 0.18 -6.08 -96.76
C ALA A 248 1.27 -5.50 -95.84
N PHE A 249 1.94 -4.42 -96.24
CA PHE A 249 2.93 -3.75 -95.38
C PHE A 249 2.28 -3.13 -94.14
N LEU A 250 1.15 -2.42 -94.30
CA LEU A 250 0.46 -1.78 -93.19
C LEU A 250 -0.17 -2.80 -92.23
N GLN A 251 -0.67 -3.93 -92.72
CA GLN A 251 -1.12 -5.05 -91.88
C GLN A 251 0.04 -5.65 -91.06
N ALA A 252 1.20 -5.87 -91.68
CA ALA A 252 2.39 -6.38 -91.00
C ALA A 252 2.94 -5.38 -89.96
N GLU A 253 2.81 -4.08 -90.22
CA GLU A 253 3.17 -3.01 -89.29
C GLU A 253 2.20 -2.94 -88.09
N GLN A 254 0.88 -2.92 -88.35
CA GLN A 254 -0.15 -2.93 -87.31
C GLN A 254 0.04 -4.10 -86.35
N LEU A 255 0.29 -5.30 -86.88
CA LEU A 255 0.51 -6.51 -86.07
C LEU A 255 1.77 -6.42 -85.19
N ARG A 256 2.76 -5.57 -85.52
CA ARG A 256 3.89 -5.23 -84.64
C ARG A 256 3.53 -4.14 -83.62
N GLN A 257 2.74 -3.15 -84.01
CA GLN A 257 2.24 -2.11 -83.11
C GLN A 257 1.33 -2.70 -82.02
N ASP A 258 0.40 -3.59 -82.37
CA ASP A 258 -0.47 -4.29 -81.41
C ASP A 258 0.34 -5.08 -80.37
N LYS A 259 1.43 -5.75 -80.81
CA LYS A 259 2.37 -6.45 -79.92
C LYS A 259 3.09 -5.48 -79.00
N LEU A 260 3.54 -4.33 -79.50
CA LEU A 260 4.17 -3.27 -78.69
C LEU A 260 3.18 -2.65 -77.68
N ILE A 261 1.92 -2.41 -78.07
CA ILE A 261 0.86 -1.92 -77.18
C ILE A 261 0.59 -2.94 -76.07
N LYS A 262 0.42 -4.22 -76.40
CA LYS A 262 0.25 -5.31 -75.42
C LYS A 262 1.44 -5.41 -74.45
N LEU A 263 2.68 -5.21 -74.92
CA LEU A 263 3.88 -5.16 -74.07
C LEU A 263 3.93 -3.90 -73.19
N ARG A 264 3.59 -2.72 -73.71
CA ARG A 264 3.50 -1.46 -72.95
C ARG A 264 2.47 -1.56 -71.82
N ILE A 265 1.29 -2.11 -72.10
CA ILE A 265 0.25 -2.36 -71.09
C ILE A 265 0.75 -3.33 -70.01
N LYS A 266 1.43 -4.42 -70.38
CA LYS A 266 2.08 -5.33 -69.41
C LYS A 266 3.12 -4.62 -68.56
N HIS A 267 4.00 -3.79 -69.15
CA HIS A 267 5.01 -3.03 -68.42
C HIS A 267 4.38 -2.02 -67.43
N ILE A 268 3.34 -1.29 -67.83
CA ILE A 268 2.61 -0.36 -66.96
C ILE A 268 1.98 -1.13 -65.78
N LYS A 269 1.28 -2.26 -66.04
CA LYS A 269 0.70 -3.10 -64.99
C LYS A 269 1.75 -3.64 -64.01
N LEU A 270 2.92 -4.04 -64.50
CA LEU A 270 4.04 -4.48 -63.65
C LEU A 270 4.63 -3.33 -62.82
N LYS A 271 4.86 -2.15 -63.41
CA LYS A 271 5.33 -0.96 -62.69
C LYS A 271 4.35 -0.56 -61.58
N MET A 272 3.04 -0.57 -61.86
CA MET A 272 2.01 -0.33 -60.85
C MET A 272 2.00 -1.39 -59.74
N LYS A 273 2.30 -2.67 -60.03
CA LYS A 273 2.43 -3.70 -59.00
C LYS A 273 3.67 -3.47 -58.12
N VAL A 274 4.81 -3.11 -58.71
CA VAL A 274 6.04 -2.78 -57.99
C VAL A 274 5.81 -1.60 -57.05
N CYS A 275 5.29 -0.47 -57.53
CA CYS A 275 5.07 0.71 -56.69
C CYS A 275 4.06 0.48 -55.54
N ARG A 276 3.12 -0.45 -55.67
CA ARG A 276 2.25 -0.88 -54.56
C ARG A 276 3.00 -1.71 -53.53
N LEU A 277 3.69 -2.76 -53.96
CA LEU A 277 4.49 -3.62 -53.07
C LEU A 277 5.56 -2.81 -52.31
N GLU A 278 6.20 -1.84 -52.96
CA GLU A 278 7.12 -0.90 -52.32
C GLU A 278 6.45 -0.01 -51.26
N ALA A 279 5.19 0.40 -51.47
CA ALA A 279 4.45 1.20 -50.50
C ALA A 279 3.93 0.36 -49.32
N GLU A 280 3.45 -0.85 -49.60
CA GLU A 280 3.06 -1.86 -48.61
C GLU A 280 4.26 -2.22 -47.70
N LEU A 281 5.44 -2.43 -48.32
CA LEU A 281 6.69 -2.74 -47.60
C LEU A 281 7.14 -1.57 -46.71
N ARG A 282 7.25 -0.34 -47.24
CA ARG A 282 7.62 0.84 -46.44
C ARG A 282 6.69 1.06 -45.25
N HIS A 283 5.37 0.91 -45.45
CA HIS A 283 4.39 1.08 -44.38
C HIS A 283 4.42 -0.06 -43.34
N GLY A 284 4.88 -1.25 -43.73
CA GLY A 284 5.20 -2.35 -42.82
C GLY A 284 6.46 -2.10 -42.01
N GLU A 285 7.53 -1.59 -42.64
CA GLU A 285 8.78 -1.20 -41.98
C GLU A 285 8.56 -0.09 -40.95
N GLU A 286 7.83 0.97 -41.33
CA GLU A 286 7.48 2.11 -40.47
C GLU A 286 6.70 1.67 -39.22
N ARG A 287 5.61 0.91 -39.39
CA ARG A 287 4.86 0.32 -38.25
C ARG A 287 5.73 -0.58 -37.37
N SER A 288 6.65 -1.33 -37.96
CA SER A 288 7.52 -2.26 -37.21
C SER A 288 8.59 -1.52 -36.42
N GLY A 289 9.16 -0.45 -37.00
CA GLY A 289 10.09 0.46 -36.33
C GLY A 289 9.44 1.12 -35.11
N ASP A 290 8.29 1.75 -35.30
CA ASP A 290 7.53 2.39 -34.21
C ASP A 290 7.17 1.39 -33.10
N ALA A 291 6.70 0.18 -33.46
CA ALA A 291 6.35 -0.84 -32.49
C ALA A 291 7.56 -1.35 -31.68
N LEU A 292 8.73 -1.47 -32.29
CA LEU A 292 9.98 -1.84 -31.62
C LEU A 292 10.52 -0.70 -30.74
N GLN A 293 10.48 0.53 -31.24
CA GLN A 293 10.88 1.74 -30.49
C GLN A 293 10.03 1.90 -29.21
N MET A 294 8.70 1.78 -29.34
CA MET A 294 7.77 1.83 -28.20
C MET A 294 8.00 0.71 -27.17
N GLN A 295 8.50 -0.47 -27.59
CA GLN A 295 8.89 -1.52 -26.65
C GLN A 295 10.25 -1.24 -25.99
N PHE A 296 11.21 -0.70 -26.72
CA PHE A 296 12.52 -0.32 -26.17
C PHE A 296 12.38 0.78 -25.11
N GLU A 297 11.59 1.81 -25.38
CA GLU A 297 11.29 2.89 -24.43
C GLU A 297 10.56 2.38 -23.18
N ARG A 298 9.60 1.46 -23.34
CA ARG A 298 8.93 0.79 -22.21
C ARG A 298 9.92 0.02 -21.33
N LEU A 299 10.81 -0.77 -21.93
CA LEU A 299 11.84 -1.53 -21.21
C LEU A 299 12.84 -0.60 -20.51
N GLN A 300 13.18 0.54 -21.12
CA GLN A 300 14.04 1.56 -20.50
C GLN A 300 13.35 2.21 -19.28
N ALA A 301 12.07 2.54 -19.39
CA ALA A 301 11.27 3.08 -18.28
C ALA A 301 11.11 2.07 -17.13
N GLU A 302 10.83 0.79 -17.44
CA GLU A 302 10.73 -0.27 -16.44
C GLU A 302 12.06 -0.47 -15.70
N LYS A 303 13.18 -0.58 -16.44
CA LYS A 303 14.53 -0.70 -15.86
C LYS A 303 14.90 0.48 -14.96
N LEU A 304 14.46 1.69 -15.33
CA LEU A 304 14.64 2.89 -14.51
C LEU A 304 13.82 2.81 -13.20
N GLU A 305 12.59 2.32 -13.24
CA GLU A 305 11.75 2.17 -12.04
C GLU A 305 12.24 1.05 -11.12
N GLN A 306 12.62 -0.11 -11.68
CA GLN A 306 13.28 -1.19 -10.94
C GLN A 306 14.53 -0.66 -10.19
N LYS A 307 15.34 0.19 -10.84
CA LYS A 307 16.50 0.84 -10.20
C LYS A 307 16.08 1.76 -9.04
N LYS A 308 15.07 2.63 -9.22
CA LYS A 308 14.56 3.51 -8.14
C LYS A 308 14.09 2.69 -6.94
N GLN A 309 13.36 1.60 -7.18
CA GLN A 309 12.85 0.74 -6.12
C GLN A 309 13.99 0.00 -5.38
N ALA A 310 15.00 -0.51 -6.10
CA ALA A 310 16.19 -1.09 -5.48
C ALA A 310 16.97 -0.05 -4.64
N GLU A 311 17.13 1.17 -5.13
CA GLU A 311 17.72 2.28 -4.36
C GLU A 311 16.91 2.61 -3.10
N LYS A 312 15.57 2.62 -3.18
CA LYS A 312 14.69 2.85 -2.03
C LYS A 312 14.85 1.74 -0.99
N GLN A 313 14.81 0.48 -1.40
CA GLN A 313 15.01 -0.67 -0.51
C GLN A 313 16.41 -0.64 0.15
N ASN A 314 17.45 -0.25 -0.59
CA ASN A 314 18.80 -0.08 -0.01
C ASN A 314 18.83 1.07 1.03
N LYS A 315 18.21 2.21 0.72
CA LYS A 315 18.07 3.35 1.65
C LYS A 315 17.24 2.99 2.91
N GLU A 316 16.30 2.05 2.81
CA GLU A 316 15.52 1.51 3.93
C GLU A 316 16.32 0.47 4.75
N SER A 317 17.05 -0.42 4.08
CA SER A 317 17.97 -1.38 4.72
C SER A 317 19.05 -0.68 5.54
N LEU A 318 19.71 0.35 4.98
CA LEU A 318 20.71 1.16 5.69
C LEU A 318 20.12 1.92 6.90
N LYS A 319 18.85 2.34 6.85
CA LYS A 319 18.16 2.91 8.02
C LYS A 319 17.90 1.86 9.09
N LEU A 320 17.55 0.63 8.72
CA LEU A 320 17.34 -0.47 9.66
C LEU A 320 18.68 -0.91 10.30
N GLN A 321 19.74 -1.04 9.52
CA GLN A 321 21.09 -1.34 10.02
C GLN A 321 21.56 -0.31 11.05
N LYS A 322 21.37 1.00 10.78
CA LYS A 322 21.69 2.07 11.75
C LYS A 322 20.87 1.96 13.05
N LYS A 323 19.59 1.59 12.97
CA LYS A 323 18.76 1.32 14.16
C LYS A 323 19.27 0.10 14.95
N ILE A 324 19.71 -0.95 14.27
CA ILE A 324 20.28 -2.15 14.90
C ILE A 324 21.58 -1.80 15.63
N CYS A 325 22.52 -1.08 15.00
CA CYS A 325 23.77 -0.65 15.65
C CYS A 325 23.48 0.18 16.91
N SER A 326 22.64 1.21 16.80
CA SER A 326 22.27 2.04 17.96
C SER A 326 21.56 1.25 19.07
N SER A 327 20.77 0.23 18.72
CA SER A 327 20.16 -0.68 19.70
C SER A 327 21.21 -1.57 20.39
N LEU A 328 22.23 -2.04 19.66
CA LEU A 328 23.34 -2.81 20.22
C LEU A 328 24.24 -1.96 21.13
N GLU A 329 24.50 -0.70 20.76
CA GLU A 329 25.20 0.28 21.61
C GLU A 329 24.44 0.48 22.93
N ILE A 330 23.12 0.69 22.89
CA ILE A 330 22.28 0.81 24.08
C ILE A 330 22.30 -0.49 24.92
N LEU A 331 22.27 -1.66 24.27
CA LEU A 331 22.35 -2.95 24.97
C LEU A 331 23.71 -3.19 25.64
N SER A 332 24.83 -2.74 25.04
CA SER A 332 26.16 -2.78 25.70
C SER A 332 26.17 -1.89 26.93
N ASN A 333 25.72 -0.63 26.78
CA ASN A 333 25.62 0.33 27.89
C ASN A 333 24.71 -0.16 29.04
N ILE A 334 23.65 -0.91 28.74
CA ILE A 334 22.79 -1.55 29.75
C ILE A 334 23.51 -2.73 30.40
N LYS A 335 24.16 -3.60 29.62
CA LYS A 335 24.93 -4.75 30.12
C LYS A 335 26.03 -4.29 31.08
N GLU A 336 26.82 -3.30 30.68
CA GLU A 336 27.91 -2.75 31.50
C GLU A 336 27.41 -2.18 32.84
N LYS A 337 26.24 -1.53 32.85
CA LYS A 337 25.58 -1.08 34.09
C LYS A 337 25.07 -2.24 34.95
N VAL A 338 24.53 -3.30 34.34
CA VAL A 338 24.11 -4.51 35.06
C VAL A 338 25.33 -5.22 35.68
N ASP A 339 26.42 -5.36 34.93
CA ASP A 339 27.67 -5.96 35.40
C ASP A 339 28.27 -5.12 36.55
N TRP A 340 28.26 -3.79 36.44
CA TRP A 340 28.72 -2.87 37.50
C TRP A 340 27.86 -2.96 38.77
N ASN A 341 26.53 -2.83 38.66
CA ASN A 341 25.59 -3.02 39.77
C ASN A 341 25.77 -4.41 40.41
N GLN A 342 26.03 -5.45 39.62
CA GLN A 342 26.23 -6.81 40.13
C GLN A 342 27.58 -6.98 40.86
N MET A 343 28.58 -6.12 40.63
CA MET A 343 29.78 -6.08 41.48
C MET A 343 29.52 -5.27 42.77
N GLU A 344 28.81 -4.14 42.69
CA GLU A 344 28.43 -3.35 43.87
C GLU A 344 27.60 -4.19 44.87
N ILE A 345 26.57 -4.89 44.39
CA ILE A 345 25.74 -5.81 45.19
C ILE A 345 26.56 -6.94 45.83
N LYS A 346 27.70 -7.36 45.24
CA LYS A 346 28.60 -8.35 45.89
C LYS A 346 29.39 -7.71 47.03
N ALA A 347 29.97 -6.53 46.79
CA ALA A 347 30.72 -5.79 47.80
C ALA A 347 29.84 -5.42 49.00
N GLU A 348 28.59 -4.99 48.79
CA GLU A 348 27.63 -4.74 49.87
C GLU A 348 27.28 -6.00 50.67
N ARG A 349 27.13 -7.16 50.01
CA ARG A 349 26.88 -8.45 50.67
C ARG A 349 28.10 -8.91 51.49
N GLU A 350 29.31 -8.70 51.00
CA GLU A 350 30.55 -9.00 51.72
C GLU A 350 30.68 -8.11 52.97
N GLN A 351 30.39 -6.81 52.86
CA GLN A 351 30.33 -5.89 54.01
C GLN A 351 29.23 -6.28 55.01
N LEU A 352 28.05 -6.68 54.54
CA LEU A 352 26.96 -7.16 55.41
C LEU A 352 27.38 -8.40 56.19
N ILE A 353 28.03 -9.38 55.53
CA ILE A 353 28.56 -10.58 56.18
C ILE A 353 29.64 -10.23 57.21
N GLU A 354 30.55 -9.28 56.92
CA GLU A 354 31.53 -8.82 57.91
C GLU A 354 30.83 -8.22 59.14
N LEU A 355 29.87 -7.32 58.93
CA LEU A 355 29.09 -6.70 60.00
C LEU A 355 28.28 -7.72 60.81
N GLU A 356 27.69 -8.73 60.17
CA GLU A 356 26.99 -9.83 60.86
C GLU A 356 27.95 -10.68 61.71
N THR A 357 29.14 -11.02 61.21
CA THR A 357 30.14 -11.74 62.03
C THR A 357 30.67 -10.87 63.17
N MET A 358 30.83 -9.56 62.97
CA MET A 358 31.19 -8.63 64.04
C MET A 358 30.09 -8.56 65.10
N LEU A 359 28.83 -8.46 64.67
CA LEU A 359 27.64 -8.43 65.53
C LEU A 359 27.51 -9.73 66.34
N ALA A 360 27.75 -10.90 65.73
CA ALA A 360 27.80 -12.18 66.41
C ALA A 360 28.90 -12.21 67.49
N ARG A 361 30.15 -11.86 67.14
CA ARG A 361 31.27 -11.75 68.10
C ARG A 361 30.96 -10.82 69.27
N LYS A 362 30.26 -9.70 69.04
CA LYS A 362 29.83 -8.76 70.10
C LYS A 362 28.69 -9.33 70.95
N ARG A 363 27.73 -10.06 70.37
CA ARG A 363 26.66 -10.79 71.09
C ARG A 363 27.23 -11.89 72.00
N ASP A 364 28.22 -12.63 71.52
CA ASP A 364 28.93 -13.66 72.29
C ASP A 364 29.69 -13.04 73.46
N LEU A 365 30.46 -11.98 73.21
CA LEU A 365 31.20 -11.25 74.25
C LEU A 365 30.25 -10.69 75.33
N LEU A 366 29.13 -10.07 74.94
CA LEU A 366 28.10 -9.60 75.86
C LEU A 366 27.50 -10.75 76.68
N THR A 367 27.32 -11.92 76.08
CA THR A 367 26.79 -13.12 76.76
C THR A 367 27.79 -13.66 77.78
N ARG A 368 29.09 -13.73 77.44
CA ARG A 368 30.17 -14.09 78.38
C ARG A 368 30.24 -13.10 79.56
N ILE A 369 30.19 -11.79 79.28
CA ILE A 369 30.18 -10.74 80.33
C ILE A 369 28.95 -10.86 81.23
N LYS A 370 27.75 -11.14 80.68
CA LYS A 370 26.54 -11.40 81.46
C LYS A 370 26.68 -12.65 82.34
N GLN A 371 27.23 -13.74 81.81
CA GLN A 371 27.50 -14.97 82.57
C GLN A 371 28.51 -14.74 83.70
N GLU A 372 29.59 -13.99 83.44
CA GLU A 372 30.62 -13.68 84.44
C GLU A 372 30.12 -12.72 85.52
N LYS A 373 29.34 -11.68 85.15
CA LYS A 373 28.58 -10.87 86.11
C LYS A 373 27.70 -11.75 87.01
N SER A 374 26.99 -12.73 86.43
CA SER A 374 26.16 -13.68 87.18
C SER A 374 26.97 -14.71 87.98
N ARG A 375 28.24 -14.98 87.65
CA ARG A 375 29.17 -15.75 88.49
C ARG A 375 29.62 -14.91 89.69
N LEU A 376 30.04 -13.67 89.44
CA LEU A 376 30.50 -12.72 90.47
C LEU A 376 29.39 -12.34 91.45
N LEU A 377 28.15 -12.13 90.99
CA LEU A 377 27.00 -11.87 91.86
C LEU A 377 26.70 -13.06 92.78
N ARG A 378 26.68 -14.29 92.26
CA ARG A 378 26.51 -15.50 93.08
C ARG A 378 27.68 -15.71 94.06
N HIS A 379 28.90 -15.39 93.66
CA HIS A 379 30.07 -15.45 94.55
C HIS A 379 30.03 -14.35 95.63
N ASN A 380 29.56 -13.15 95.31
CA ASN A 380 29.38 -12.06 96.27
C ASN A 380 28.27 -12.37 97.29
N LEU A 381 27.18 -13.02 96.84
CA LEU A 381 26.12 -13.51 97.72
C LEU A 381 26.64 -14.59 98.66
N ARG A 382 27.32 -15.63 98.14
CA ARG A 382 27.98 -16.66 98.96
C ARG A 382 28.99 -16.09 99.95
N LEU A 383 29.78 -15.09 99.56
CA LEU A 383 30.68 -14.40 100.48
C LEU A 383 29.95 -13.60 101.56
N LYS A 384 28.73 -13.11 101.31
CA LYS A 384 27.90 -12.46 102.34
C LYS A 384 27.31 -13.49 103.30
N GLU A 385 26.83 -14.63 102.77
CA GLU A 385 26.35 -15.77 103.55
C GLU A 385 27.45 -16.32 104.47
N CYS A 386 28.65 -16.60 103.95
CA CYS A 386 29.77 -17.15 104.71
C CYS A 386 30.51 -16.14 105.62
N ARG A 387 30.16 -14.85 105.62
CA ARG A 387 30.84 -13.84 106.46
C ARG A 387 30.44 -13.88 107.94
N GLY A 388 29.30 -14.48 108.27
CA GLY A 388 28.81 -14.56 109.66
C GLY A 388 28.85 -13.20 110.37
N LEU A 389 29.42 -13.17 111.57
CA LEU A 389 29.55 -11.98 112.41
C LEU A 389 30.42 -10.87 111.79
N LEU A 390 31.38 -11.18 110.90
CA LEU A 390 32.21 -10.16 110.24
C LEU A 390 31.41 -9.24 109.30
N GLY A 391 30.15 -9.58 108.99
CA GLY A 391 29.21 -8.71 108.29
C GLY A 391 28.48 -7.70 109.17
N ASN A 392 28.45 -7.89 110.50
CA ASN A 392 27.66 -7.08 111.43
C ASN A 392 28.52 -6.60 112.61
N ARG A 393 29.00 -5.35 112.52
CA ARG A 393 29.86 -4.73 113.53
C ARG A 393 29.26 -4.75 114.94
N VAL A 394 27.95 -4.60 115.08
CA VAL A 394 27.29 -4.54 116.40
C VAL A 394 27.41 -5.91 117.08
N LEU A 395 26.88 -6.97 116.46
CA LEU A 395 26.97 -8.32 117.04
C LEU A 395 28.40 -8.85 117.15
N LEU A 396 29.36 -8.35 116.37
CA LEU A 396 30.77 -8.69 116.55
C LEU A 396 31.35 -8.01 117.79
N GLN A 397 31.06 -6.71 118.00
CA GLN A 397 31.45 -5.97 119.20
C GLN A 397 30.76 -6.53 120.44
N ASP A 398 29.46 -6.84 120.38
CA ASP A 398 28.72 -7.51 121.45
C ASP A 398 29.39 -8.85 121.81
N PHE A 399 29.86 -9.61 120.81
CA PHE A 399 30.56 -10.88 121.04
C PHE A 399 31.94 -10.65 121.70
N GLU A 400 32.74 -9.71 121.20
CA GLU A 400 34.01 -9.29 121.79
C GLU A 400 33.82 -8.87 123.26
N GLU A 401 32.83 -8.01 123.56
CA GLU A 401 32.49 -7.58 124.92
C GLU A 401 32.01 -8.74 125.81
N THR A 402 31.29 -9.74 125.28
CA THR A 402 30.92 -10.95 126.05
C THR A 402 32.09 -11.91 126.30
N VAL A 403 33.09 -11.95 125.42
CA VAL A 403 34.33 -12.74 125.63
C VAL A 403 35.18 -12.07 126.70
N ASP A 404 35.44 -10.76 126.58
CA ASP A 404 36.16 -9.98 127.59
C ASP A 404 35.50 -10.09 128.99
N ALA A 405 34.16 -10.05 129.04
CA ALA A 405 33.41 -10.25 130.28
C ALA A 405 33.47 -11.69 130.81
N SER A 406 33.56 -12.70 129.94
CA SER A 406 33.71 -14.11 130.33
C SER A 406 35.11 -14.38 130.88
N ASP A 407 36.14 -13.88 130.21
CA ASP A 407 37.54 -14.02 130.64
C ASP A 407 37.76 -13.33 132.00
N HIS A 408 37.15 -12.15 132.22
CA HIS A 408 37.18 -11.49 133.53
C HIS A 408 36.40 -12.26 134.61
N LEU A 409 35.28 -12.91 134.28
CA LEU A 409 34.58 -13.80 135.21
C LEU A 409 35.40 -15.05 135.54
N GLU A 410 36.13 -15.61 134.58
CA GLU A 410 37.01 -16.77 134.81
C GLU A 410 38.25 -16.39 135.63
N GLU A 411 38.82 -15.19 135.42
CA GLU A 411 39.84 -14.59 136.30
C GLU A 411 39.32 -14.40 137.73
N GLN A 412 38.10 -13.86 137.91
CA GLN A 412 37.49 -13.76 139.23
C GLN A 412 37.27 -15.14 139.88
N LEU A 413 36.85 -16.14 139.10
CA LEU A 413 36.61 -17.50 139.57
C LEU A 413 37.92 -18.18 140.01
N GLU A 414 39.01 -18.04 139.26
CA GLU A 414 40.34 -18.55 139.65
C GLU A 414 40.90 -17.80 140.87
N ASN A 415 40.72 -16.48 140.96
CA ASN A 415 41.03 -15.72 142.19
C ASN A 415 40.22 -16.23 143.40
N LEU A 416 38.95 -16.59 143.20
CA LEU A 416 38.11 -17.15 144.26
C LEU A 416 38.52 -18.58 144.66
N LYS A 417 39.00 -19.41 143.71
CA LYS A 417 39.65 -20.70 144.02
C LYS A 417 40.93 -20.49 144.83
N CYS A 418 41.78 -19.53 144.45
CA CYS A 418 42.98 -19.17 145.20
C CYS A 418 42.66 -18.75 146.64
N GLN A 419 41.68 -17.86 146.82
CA GLN A 419 41.19 -17.46 148.14
C GLN A 419 40.59 -18.64 148.93
N HIS A 420 39.83 -19.54 148.30
CA HIS A 420 39.31 -20.74 148.96
C HIS A 420 40.45 -21.71 149.37
N ALA A 421 41.49 -21.86 148.55
CA ALA A 421 42.68 -22.63 148.89
C ALA A 421 43.45 -21.99 150.06
N GLU A 422 43.58 -20.67 150.08
CA GLU A 422 44.20 -19.91 151.17
C GLU A 422 43.38 -20.00 152.48
N ILE A 423 42.04 -19.95 152.38
CA ILE A 423 41.13 -20.18 153.52
C ILE A 423 41.28 -21.62 154.04
N LEU A 424 41.33 -22.64 153.19
CA LEU A 424 41.62 -24.03 153.59
C LEU A 424 42.98 -24.14 154.32
N LEU A 425 44.02 -23.52 153.78
CA LEU A 425 45.37 -23.47 154.38
C LEU A 425 45.39 -22.67 155.70
N SER A 426 44.48 -21.71 155.89
CA SER A 426 44.32 -20.99 157.15
C SER A 426 43.56 -21.84 158.18
N CYS A 427 42.46 -22.50 157.80
CA CYS A 427 41.67 -23.38 158.67
C CYS A 427 42.49 -24.57 159.16
N GLY A 428 43.33 -25.17 158.31
CA GLY A 428 44.30 -26.20 158.72
C GLY A 428 45.33 -25.68 159.74
N ARG A 429 45.66 -24.38 159.71
CA ARG A 429 46.55 -23.70 160.66
C ARG A 429 45.89 -23.45 162.01
N TRP A 430 44.59 -23.10 162.02
CA TRP A 430 43.81 -22.98 163.26
C TRP A 430 43.55 -24.34 163.91
N LYS A 431 43.30 -25.40 163.13
CA LYS A 431 43.07 -26.75 163.67
C LYS A 431 44.30 -27.29 164.40
N LYS A 432 45.51 -27.09 163.83
CA LYS A 432 46.80 -27.40 164.49
C LYS A 432 47.12 -26.55 165.73
N LYS A 433 46.27 -25.59 166.11
CA LYS A 433 46.39 -24.78 167.33
C LYS A 433 45.52 -25.28 168.50
N LEU A 434 44.74 -26.35 168.29
CA LEU A 434 43.86 -26.97 169.29
C LEU A 434 44.27 -28.41 169.68
N GLU A 435 45.14 -29.05 168.90
CA GLU A 435 45.65 -30.42 169.14
C GLU A 435 47.13 -30.37 169.58
N GLY A 436 47.44 -29.47 170.51
CA GLY A 436 48.82 -29.13 170.91
C GLY A 436 48.92 -28.55 172.33
N ILE A 437 48.41 -29.30 173.30
CA ILE A 437 48.68 -29.19 174.75
C ILE A 437 49.31 -30.52 175.17
#